data_AF-A0A0F9D8R8-F1
#
_entry.id   AF-A0A0F9D8R8-F1
#
_cell.length_a   1.000
_cell.length_b   1.000
_cell.length_c   1.000
_cell.angle_alpha   90.00
_cell.angle_beta   90.00
_cell.angle_gamma   90.00
#
_symmetry.space_group_name_H-M   'P 1'
#
loop_
_entity.id
_entity.type
_entity.pdbx_description
1 polymer ?
#
loop_
_entity_poly.entity_id
_entity_poly.type
_entity_poly.pdbx_seq_one_letter_code
_entity_poly.pdbx_strand_id
1 'polypeptide(L)' 'MSDSTCANCAVRSQQDQIVNIIKMALYDIQNNGDLDIAYMQLSESVALLKTVINIKREL' A
#
# COMPACT_ATOMS: atom_id res chain seq x y z
N MET A 1 17.15 21.42 -5.71
CA MET A 1 17.21 20.18 -4.91
C MET A 1 15.81 19.87 -4.34
N SER A 2 14.79 19.68 -5.18
CA SER A 2 13.39 19.75 -4.68
C SER A 2 12.46 18.62 -5.13
N ASP A 3 12.61 18.11 -6.36
CA ASP A 3 11.54 17.27 -6.93
C ASP A 3 11.73 15.79 -6.57
N SER A 4 12.98 15.31 -6.54
CA SER A 4 13.26 13.92 -6.15
C SER A 4 13.01 13.66 -4.66
N THR A 5 13.16 14.67 -3.80
CA THR A 5 12.90 14.52 -2.36
C THR A 5 11.40 14.40 -2.09
N CYS A 6 10.57 15.23 -2.73
CA CYS A 6 9.10 15.14 -2.59
C CYS A 6 8.54 13.86 -3.22
N ALA A 7 9.00 13.45 -4.40
CA ALA A 7 8.57 12.21 -5.03
C ALA A 7 8.93 10.98 -4.19
N ASN A 8 10.14 10.96 -3.59
CA ASN A 8 10.54 9.92 -2.66
C ASN A 8 9.71 9.94 -1.35
N CYS A 9 9.35 11.11 -0.84
CA CYS A 9 8.45 11.23 0.32
C CYS A 9 7.05 10.70 0.01
N ALA A 10 6.49 11.03 -1.16
CA ALA A 10 5.18 10.56 -1.60
C ALA A 10 5.16 9.03 -1.76
N VAL A 11 6.20 8.46 -2.39
CA VAL A 11 6.37 7.01 -2.51
C VAL A 11 6.45 6.36 -1.14
N ARG A 12 7.22 6.92 -0.20
CA ARG A 12 7.36 6.37 1.16
C ARG A 12 6.03 6.37 1.91
N SER A 13 5.28 7.48 1.84
CA SER A 13 3.96 7.57 2.47
C SER A 13 2.99 6.53 1.91
N GLN A 14 3.02 6.27 0.59
CA GLN A 14 2.19 5.24 -0.02
C GLN A 14 2.64 3.83 0.39
N GLN A 15 3.94 3.59 0.51
CA GLN A 15 4.47 2.32 1.03
C GLN A 15 4.01 2.05 2.46
N ASP A 16 4.03 3.07 3.33
CA ASP A 16 3.56 2.93 4.72
C ASP A 16 2.05 2.61 4.77
N GLN A 17 1.26 3.26 3.91
CA GLN A 17 -0.18 2.95 3.78
C GLN A 17 -0.42 1.50 3.32
N ILE A 18 0.32 1.03 2.31
CA ILE A 18 0.24 -0.36 1.83
C ILE A 18 0.53 -1.34 2.97
N VAL A 19 1.60 -1.11 3.73
CA VAL A 19 1.98 -1.96 4.86
C VAL A 19 0.87 -2.00 5.92
N ASN A 20 0.25 -0.86 6.23
CA ASN A 20 -0.84 -0.81 7.19
C ASN A 20 -2.08 -1.58 6.72
N ILE A 21 -2.45 -1.46 5.44
CA ILE A 21 -3.57 -2.21 4.87
C ILE A 21 -3.30 -3.72 4.92
N ILE A 22 -2.10 -4.16 4.58
CA ILE A 22 -1.73 -5.60 4.65
C ILE A 22 -1.78 -6.11 6.09
N LYS A 23 -1.36 -5.31 7.07
CA LYS A 23 -1.45 -5.68 8.49
C LYS A 23 -2.90 -5.85 8.95
N MET A 24 -3.81 -4.98 8.49
CA MET A 24 -5.24 -5.12 8.78
C MET A 24 -5.80 -6.40 8.14
N ALA A 25 -5.43 -6.68 6.89
CA ALA A 25 -5.91 -7.88 6.20
C ALA A 25 -5.43 -9.16 6.90
N LEU A 26 -4.16 -9.17 7.34
CA LEU A 26 -3.63 -10.27 8.16
C LEU A 26 -4.37 -10.41 9.49
N TYR A 27 -4.68 -9.29 10.14
CA TYR A 27 -5.45 -9.30 11.38
C TYR A 27 -6.84 -9.91 11.16
N ASP A 28 -7.55 -9.50 10.11
CA ASP A 28 -8.88 -9.99 9.77
C ASP A 28 -8.86 -11.48 9.42
N ILE A 29 -7.85 -11.95 8.68
CA ILE A 29 -7.64 -13.38 8.39
C ILE A 29 -7.41 -14.19 9.67
N GLN A 30 -6.57 -13.68 10.58
CA GLN A 30 -6.11 -14.45 11.73
C GLN A 30 -7.07 -14.43 12.92
N ASN A 31 -7.81 -13.33 13.12
CA ASN A 31 -8.56 -13.09 14.36
C ASN A 31 -10.07 -13.08 14.13
N ASN A 32 -10.53 -12.49 13.02
CA ASN A 32 -11.96 -12.29 12.78
C ASN A 32 -12.56 -13.34 11.85
N GLY A 33 -11.76 -13.94 10.97
CA GLY A 33 -12.23 -14.84 9.92
C GLY A 33 -12.94 -14.10 8.78
N ASP A 34 -12.84 -12.77 8.73
CA ASP A 34 -13.49 -11.90 7.75
C ASP A 34 -12.72 -11.90 6.42
N LEU A 35 -12.75 -13.03 5.71
CA LEU A 35 -11.97 -13.23 4.49
C LEU A 35 -12.37 -12.27 3.35
N ASP A 36 -13.64 -11.88 3.28
CA ASP A 36 -14.12 -10.91 2.28
C ASP A 36 -13.52 -9.52 2.53
N ILE A 37 -13.43 -9.09 3.79
CA ILE A 37 -12.82 -7.81 4.17
C ILE A 37 -11.33 -7.84 3.88
N ALA A 38 -10.64 -8.91 4.29
CA ALA A 38 -9.23 -9.09 4.00
C ALA A 38 -8.95 -9.09 2.48
N TYR A 39 -9.81 -9.73 1.67
CA TYR A 39 -9.69 -9.72 0.22
C TYR A 39 -9.83 -8.31 -0.37
N MET A 40 -10.80 -7.52 0.10
CA MET A 40 -10.97 -6.13 -0.33
C MET A 40 -9.74 -5.28 0.00
N GLN A 41 -9.25 -5.37 1.24
CA GLN A 41 -8.06 -4.66 1.70
C GLN A 41 -6.81 -5.06 0.88
N LEU A 42 -6.59 -6.36 0.63
CA LEU A 42 -5.49 -6.81 -0.22
C LEU A 42 -5.62 -6.28 -1.65
N SER A 43 -6.84 -6.25 -2.20
CA SER A 43 -7.09 -5.70 -3.54
C SER A 43 -6.77 -4.20 -3.62
N GLU A 44 -7.12 -3.42 -2.58
CA GLU A 44 -6.73 -2.01 -2.46
C GLU A 44 -5.21 -1.85 -2.41
N SER A 45 -4.52 -2.68 -1.61
CA SER A 45 -3.07 -2.65 -1.50
C SER A 45 -2.36 -2.89 -2.84
N VAL A 46 -2.92 -3.76 -3.70
CA VAL A 46 -2.40 -4.00 -5.06
C VAL A 46 -2.56 -2.77 -5.94
N ALA A 47 -3.67 -2.05 -5.85
CA ALA A 47 -3.89 -0.82 -6.62
C ALA A 47 -2.87 0.26 -6.22
N LEU A 48 -2.63 0.46 -4.93
CA LEU A 48 -1.62 1.39 -4.42
C LEU A 48 -0.21 0.98 -4.84
N LEU A 49 0.11 -0.32 -4.79
CA LEU A 49 1.42 -0.82 -5.19
C LEU A 49 1.70 -0.56 -6.68
N LYS A 50 0.70 -0.69 -7.55
CA LYS A 50 0.82 -0.32 -8.97
C LYS A 50 1.16 1.16 -9.15
N THR A 51 0.52 2.05 -8.39
CA THR A 51 0.83 3.49 -8.39
C THR A 51 2.27 3.75 -7.97
N VAL A 52 2.72 3.14 -6.87
CA VAL A 52 4.11 3.27 -6.40
C VAL A 52 5.11 2.79 -7.44
N ILE A 53 4.84 1.65 -8.09
CA ILE A 53 5.70 1.11 -9.16
C ILE A 53 5.79 2.09 -10.33
N ASN A 54 4.66 2.68 -10.74
CA ASN A 54 4.64 3.64 -11.84
C ASN A 54 5.46 4.89 -11.51
N ILE A 55 5.28 5.47 -10.32
CA ILE A 55 6.06 6.63 -9.86
C ILE A 55 7.56 6.30 -9.87
N LYS A 56 7.96 5.12 -9.36
CA LYS A 56 9.36 4.69 -9.36
C LYS A 56 9.95 4.44 -10.74
N ARG A 57 9.14 4.19 -11.77
CA ARG A 57 9.60 4.02 -13.16
C ARG A 57 9.80 5.34 -13.89
N GLU A 58 9.13 6.40 -13.44
CA GLU A 58 9.20 7.74 -14.01
C GLU A 58 10.29 8.62 -13.35
N LEU A 59 10.84 8.17 -12.21
CA LEU A 59 11.98 8.77 -11.50
C LEU A 59 13.32 8.22 -12.01
#